data_AF-A0A4R7BVZ0-F1
#
_entry.id   AF-A0A4R7BVZ0-F1
#
_cell.length_a   1.000
_cell.length_b   1.000
_cell.length_c   1.000
_cell.angle_alpha   90.00
_cell.angle_beta   90.00
_cell.angle_gamma   90.00
#
_symmetry.space_group_name_H-M   'P 1'
#
loop_
_entity.id
_entity.type
_entity.pdbx_description
1 polymer ?
#
loop_
_entity_poly.entity_id
_entity_poly.type
_entity_poly.pdbx_seq_one_letter_code
_entity_poly.pdbx_strand_id
1 'polypeptide(L)'
;MAEVSIEERAALAAERNNLSKILVSYSIVAIMLLLASAFVFTVTVTLSLTAADTRIDKVIGIADKVISSFFPLVGAWVGTVVAFYFARDNFIVATQSAQALLRKEPVDPLSLKSAESSMIPLAKATVKRGSEATLKATTLRALLTEMADKNVSRLPLLFEDDRPFAVLHADRIRQFFAEKGAAIDQAEATLQTMLADPEYARWLPASYALVGPSTSLSDGWTAIQTQKMRMGRLGCRDALVTKNGKADEAVVGFLTDEVINRERLTATQ
;
A
#
# COMPACT_ATOMS: atom_id res chain seq x y z
N MET A 1 -39.40 -1.14 -12.38
CA MET A 1 -38.25 -0.47 -11.72
C MET A 1 -37.37 0.07 -12.83
N ALA A 2 -37.23 1.39 -12.94
CA ALA A 2 -36.40 2.00 -13.98
C ALA A 2 -34.93 1.71 -13.69
N GLU A 3 -34.23 1.10 -14.64
CA GLU A 3 -32.77 0.91 -14.56
C GLU A 3 -32.10 2.28 -14.67
N VAL A 4 -31.63 2.79 -13.53
CA VAL A 4 -30.73 3.96 -13.47
C VAL A 4 -29.48 3.65 -14.30
N SER A 5 -29.23 4.46 -15.32
CA SER A 5 -28.16 4.26 -16.30
C SER A 5 -26.78 4.24 -15.63
N ILE A 6 -25.82 3.55 -16.24
CA ILE A 6 -24.44 3.44 -15.72
C ILE A 6 -23.79 4.82 -15.56
N GLU A 7 -24.10 5.76 -16.46
CA GLU A 7 -23.61 7.13 -16.41
C GLU A 7 -24.17 7.91 -15.20
N GLU A 8 -25.46 7.74 -14.91
CA GLU A 8 -26.12 8.38 -13.76
C GLU A 8 -25.56 7.85 -12.42
N ARG A 9 -25.22 6.56 -12.35
CA ARG A 9 -24.53 5.97 -11.18
C ARG A 9 -23.11 6.50 -11.00
N ALA A 10 -22.37 6.70 -12.10
CA ALA A 10 -21.01 7.26 -12.07
C ALA A 10 -21.02 8.74 -11.64
N ALA A 11 -21.99 9.52 -12.13
CA ALA A 11 -22.20 10.91 -11.74
C ALA A 11 -22.54 11.03 -10.25
N LEU A 12 -23.47 10.21 -9.74
CA LEU A 12 -23.82 10.16 -8.32
C LEU A 12 -22.63 9.76 -7.43
N ALA A 13 -21.77 8.84 -7.88
CA ALA A 13 -20.57 8.45 -7.14
C ALA A 13 -19.53 9.58 -7.08
N ALA A 14 -19.34 10.31 -8.19
CA ALA A 14 -18.45 11.47 -8.24
C ALA A 14 -18.96 12.63 -7.35
N GLU A 15 -20.26 12.89 -7.38
CA GLU A 15 -20.90 13.92 -6.55
C GLU A 15 -20.79 13.61 -5.05
N ARG A 16 -21.05 12.35 -4.66
CA ARG A 16 -20.86 11.89 -3.27
C ARG A 16 -19.41 12.03 -2.79
N ASN A 17 -18.44 11.70 -3.64
CA ASN A 17 -17.03 11.86 -3.31
C ASN A 17 -16.67 13.34 -3.10
N ASN A 18 -17.19 14.22 -3.95
CA ASN A 18 -16.95 15.66 -3.85
C ASN A 18 -17.57 16.23 -2.56
N LEU A 19 -18.81 15.86 -2.24
CA LEU A 19 -19.48 16.23 -0.99
C LEU A 19 -18.71 15.75 0.23
N SER A 20 -18.18 14.53 0.21
CA SER A 20 -17.39 14.01 1.34
C SER A 20 -16.09 14.79 1.57
N LYS A 21 -15.38 15.17 0.50
CA LYS A 21 -14.16 15.99 0.59
C LYS A 21 -14.44 17.38 1.11
N ILE A 22 -15.54 17.99 0.66
CA ILE A 22 -16.00 19.30 1.12
C ILE A 22 -16.35 19.25 2.61
N LEU A 23 -17.11 18.25 3.04
CA LEU A 23 -17.56 18.11 4.43
C LEU A 23 -16.39 17.85 5.39
N VAL A 24 -15.43 17.01 4.99
CA VAL A 24 -14.19 16.78 5.75
C VAL A 24 -13.33 18.05 5.82
N SER A 25 -13.20 18.78 4.71
CA SER A 25 -12.40 20.01 4.66
C SER A 25 -12.98 21.11 5.57
N TYR A 26 -14.29 21.33 5.53
CA TYR A 26 -14.95 22.29 6.43
C TYR A 26 -14.87 21.86 7.90
N SER A 27 -14.95 20.56 8.18
CA SER A 27 -14.78 20.04 9.54
C SER A 27 -13.37 20.31 10.08
N ILE A 28 -12.33 20.10 9.26
CA ILE A 28 -10.94 20.39 9.65
C ILE A 28 -10.75 21.90 9.89
N VAL A 29 -11.29 22.75 9.02
CA VAL A 29 -11.20 24.21 9.18
C VAL A 29 -11.92 24.69 10.45
N ALA A 30 -13.11 24.18 10.73
CA ALA A 30 -13.86 24.51 11.95
C ALA A 30 -13.10 24.10 13.22
N ILE A 31 -12.44 22.94 13.20
CA ILE A 31 -11.61 22.46 14.31
C ILE A 31 -10.37 23.34 14.50
N MET A 32 -9.69 23.70 13.41
CA MET A 32 -8.52 24.60 13.48
C MET A 32 -8.90 25.98 14.05
N LEU A 33 -10.07 26.51 13.69
CA LEU A 33 -10.59 27.76 14.25
C LEU A 33 -10.94 27.64 15.74
N LEU A 34 -11.56 26.52 16.15
CA LEU A 34 -11.84 26.25 17.57
C LEU A 34 -10.55 26.09 18.40
N LEU A 35 -9.54 25.39 17.89
CA LEU A 35 -8.25 25.25 18.57
C LEU A 35 -7.50 26.59 18.63
N ALA A 36 -7.51 27.37 17.54
CA ALA A 36 -6.90 28.69 17.50
C ALA A 36 -7.57 29.65 18.49
N SER A 37 -8.91 29.66 18.56
CA SER A 37 -9.64 30.49 19.52
C SER A 37 -9.40 30.07 20.98
N ALA A 38 -9.37 28.76 21.27
CA ALA A 38 -9.03 28.25 22.59
C ALA A 38 -7.60 28.61 23.01
N PHE A 39 -6.66 28.55 22.07
CA PHE A 39 -5.27 28.95 22.29
C PHE A 39 -5.16 30.45 22.58
N VAL A 40 -5.78 31.30 21.75
CA VAL A 40 -5.81 32.76 21.95
C VAL A 40 -6.45 33.11 23.29
N PHE A 41 -7.55 32.46 23.65
CA PHE A 41 -8.20 32.64 24.95
C PHE A 41 -7.26 32.28 26.11
N THR A 42 -6.59 31.12 26.03
CA THR A 42 -5.64 30.66 27.06
C THR A 42 -4.46 31.61 27.21
N VAL A 43 -3.88 32.06 26.10
CA VAL A 43 -2.77 33.04 26.10
C VAL A 43 -3.22 34.38 26.68
N THR A 44 -4.39 34.87 26.30
CA THR A 44 -4.94 36.16 26.78
C THR A 44 -5.19 36.13 28.28
N VAL A 45 -5.79 35.05 28.79
CA VAL A 45 -6.02 34.84 30.23
C VAL A 45 -4.69 34.73 30.98
N THR A 46 -3.73 33.98 30.44
CA THR A 46 -2.41 33.82 31.08
C THR A 46 -1.67 35.15 31.16
N LEU A 47 -1.62 35.92 30.07
CA LEU A 47 -0.98 37.24 30.05
C LEU A 47 -1.65 38.24 31.02
N SER A 48 -2.99 38.23 31.07
CA SER A 48 -3.76 39.09 31.98
C SER A 48 -3.54 38.73 33.46
N LEU A 49 -3.31 37.45 33.77
CA LEU A 49 -3.02 36.98 35.12
C LEU A 49 -1.56 37.21 35.52
N THR A 50 -0.60 37.07 34.60
CA THR A 50 0.81 37.39 34.87
C THR A 50 1.05 38.89 35.07
N ALA A 51 0.23 39.75 34.45
CA ALA A 51 0.26 41.19 34.70
C ALA A 51 -0.38 41.59 36.05
N ALA A 52 -1.17 40.70 36.65
CA ALA A 52 -1.90 40.92 37.88
C ALA A 52 -1.43 39.91 38.95
N ASP A 53 -0.16 39.98 39.37
CA ASP A 53 0.52 39.28 40.49
C ASP A 53 -0.29 38.15 41.20
N THR A 54 -0.71 37.13 40.43
CA THR A 54 -1.60 36.07 40.93
C THR A 54 -0.88 34.73 40.91
N ARG A 55 -0.95 34.08 42.08
CA ARG A 55 -0.32 32.79 42.41
C ARG A 55 -0.59 31.73 41.34
N ILE A 56 0.49 31.06 40.94
CA ILE A 56 0.56 29.98 39.95
C ILE A 56 -0.56 28.93 40.10
N ASP A 57 -1.03 28.69 41.33
CA ASP A 57 -2.14 27.78 41.65
C ASP A 57 -3.44 28.09 40.90
N LYS A 58 -3.74 29.37 40.64
CA LYS A 58 -4.93 29.76 39.86
C LYS A 58 -4.77 29.44 38.37
N VAL A 59 -3.55 29.57 37.84
CA VAL A 59 -3.25 29.27 36.43
C VAL A 59 -3.36 27.76 36.20
N ILE A 60 -2.82 26.95 37.12
CA ILE A 60 -2.94 25.48 37.07
C ILE A 60 -4.41 25.06 37.17
N GLY A 61 -5.19 25.65 38.08
CA GLY A 61 -6.61 25.33 38.22
C GLY A 61 -7.48 25.72 37.01
N ILE A 62 -7.08 26.74 36.24
CA ILE A 62 -7.74 27.09 34.96
C ILE A 62 -7.31 26.11 33.87
N ALA A 63 -6.02 25.78 33.78
CA ALA A 63 -5.52 24.81 32.81
C ALA A 63 -6.19 23.44 32.96
N ASP A 64 -6.32 22.94 34.19
CA ASP A 64 -7.02 21.68 34.49
C ASP A 64 -8.49 21.71 34.03
N LYS A 65 -9.18 22.82 34.25
CA LYS A 65 -10.58 22.98 33.82
C LYS A 65 -10.72 23.04 32.30
N VAL A 66 -9.81 23.75 31.62
CA VAL A 66 -9.78 23.81 30.15
C VAL A 66 -9.50 22.41 29.60
N ILE A 67 -8.43 21.77 30.04
CA ILE A 67 -8.06 20.41 29.61
C ILE A 67 -9.22 19.43 29.83
N SER A 68 -9.81 19.41 31.03
CA SER A 68 -10.93 18.52 31.36
C SER A 68 -12.19 18.79 30.53
N SER A 69 -12.37 20.01 30.01
CA SER A 69 -13.50 20.35 29.14
C SER A 69 -13.24 19.99 27.67
N PHE A 70 -11.99 20.01 27.23
CA PHE A 70 -11.61 19.69 25.84
C PHE A 70 -11.41 18.20 25.59
N PHE A 71 -10.95 17.44 26.59
CA PHE A 71 -10.74 15.98 26.47
C PHE A 71 -12.00 15.23 25.98
N PRO A 72 -13.21 15.48 26.51
CA PRO A 72 -14.43 14.86 26.01
C PRO A 72 -14.75 15.21 24.55
N LEU A 73 -14.46 16.45 24.12
CA LEU A 73 -14.71 16.90 22.75
C LEU A 73 -13.80 16.19 21.75
N VAL A 74 -12.51 16.08 22.07
CA VAL A 74 -11.54 15.35 21.23
C VAL A 74 -11.87 13.86 21.23
N GLY A 75 -12.19 13.28 22.39
CA GLY A 75 -12.57 11.86 22.51
C GLY A 75 -13.81 11.51 21.69
N ALA A 76 -14.86 12.33 21.73
CA ALA A 76 -16.06 12.14 20.93
C ALA A 76 -15.79 12.25 19.42
N TRP A 77 -14.92 13.18 19.01
CA TRP A 77 -14.53 13.33 17.61
C TRP A 77 -13.66 12.17 17.10
N VAL A 78 -12.62 11.78 17.85
CA VAL A 78 -11.80 10.60 17.51
C VAL A 78 -12.69 9.35 17.45
N GLY A 79 -13.61 9.20 18.40
CA GLY A 79 -14.58 8.10 18.42
C GLY A 79 -15.45 8.06 17.16
N THR A 80 -15.95 9.21 16.70
CA THR A 80 -16.75 9.26 15.46
C THR A 80 -15.93 9.02 14.20
N VAL A 81 -14.68 9.49 14.13
CA VAL A 81 -13.77 9.20 13.00
C VAL A 81 -13.43 7.71 12.94
N VAL A 82 -13.08 7.11 14.08
CA VAL A 82 -12.78 5.68 14.19
C VAL A 82 -14.03 4.85 13.84
N ALA A 83 -15.20 5.22 14.36
CA ALA A 83 -16.46 4.56 14.04
C ALA A 83 -16.79 4.70 12.55
N PHE A 84 -16.59 5.86 11.93
CA PHE A 84 -16.80 6.06 10.50
C PHE A 84 -15.83 5.23 9.66
N TYR A 85 -14.55 5.16 10.04
CA TYR A 85 -13.55 4.36 9.34
C TYR A 85 -13.91 2.87 9.37
N PHE A 86 -14.19 2.32 10.55
CA PHE A 86 -14.60 0.92 10.68
C PHE A 86 -15.98 0.66 10.06
N ALA A 87 -16.94 1.57 10.19
CA ALA A 87 -18.23 1.43 9.55
C ALA A 87 -18.11 1.43 8.02
N ARG A 88 -17.25 2.27 7.44
CA ARG A 88 -17.01 2.30 6.00
C ARG A 88 -16.42 0.98 5.50
N ASP A 89 -15.37 0.48 6.15
CA ASP A 89 -14.71 -0.76 5.71
C ASP A 89 -15.64 -1.97 5.89
N ASN A 90 -16.34 -2.04 7.03
CA ASN A 90 -17.35 -3.07 7.27
C ASN A 90 -18.53 -2.98 6.28
N PHE A 91 -18.97 -1.78 5.92
CA PHE A 91 -20.07 -1.59 4.96
C PHE A 91 -19.66 -1.95 3.53
N ILE A 92 -18.42 -1.66 3.12
CA ILE A 92 -17.89 -2.08 1.81
C ILE A 92 -17.84 -3.61 1.73
N VAL A 93 -17.29 -4.27 2.76
CA VAL A 93 -17.21 -5.74 2.83
C VAL A 93 -18.60 -6.38 2.87
N ALA A 94 -19.52 -5.83 3.68
CA ALA A 94 -20.89 -6.33 3.77
C ALA A 94 -21.68 -6.09 2.46
N THR A 95 -21.48 -4.96 1.79
CA THR A 95 -22.13 -4.66 0.50
C THR A 95 -21.58 -5.54 -0.61
N GLN A 96 -20.27 -5.78 -0.65
CA GLN A 96 -19.66 -6.74 -1.59
C GLN A 96 -20.22 -8.15 -1.35
N SER A 97 -20.32 -8.57 -0.09
CA SER A 97 -20.90 -9.87 0.29
C SER A 97 -22.38 -9.96 -0.10
N ALA A 98 -23.17 -8.93 0.15
CA ALA A 98 -24.59 -8.89 -0.22
C ALA A 98 -24.81 -8.81 -1.73
N GLN A 99 -23.97 -8.07 -2.48
CA GLN A 99 -24.00 -8.04 -3.93
C GLN A 99 -23.63 -9.39 -4.55
N ALA A 100 -22.66 -10.09 -3.96
CA ALA A 100 -22.28 -11.45 -4.37
C ALA A 100 -23.38 -12.49 -4.07
N LEU A 101 -24.27 -12.23 -3.10
CA LEU A 101 -25.45 -13.06 -2.84
C LEU A 101 -26.64 -12.73 -3.75
N LEU A 102 -26.81 -11.46 -4.14
CA LEU A 102 -27.92 -10.99 -4.98
C LEU A 102 -27.68 -11.20 -6.48
N ARG A 103 -26.44 -11.06 -6.93
CA ARG A 103 -26.02 -11.54 -8.25
C ARG A 103 -25.79 -13.03 -8.08
N LYS A 104 -26.52 -13.88 -8.80
CA LYS A 104 -26.15 -15.31 -8.96
C LYS A 104 -24.83 -15.46 -9.74
N GLU A 105 -23.85 -14.59 -9.50
CA GLU A 105 -22.49 -14.74 -9.99
C GLU A 105 -21.83 -15.80 -9.09
N PRO A 106 -21.19 -16.82 -9.65
CA PRO A 106 -20.41 -17.74 -8.85
C PRO A 106 -19.38 -16.92 -8.07
N VAL A 107 -19.41 -17.03 -6.73
CA VAL A 107 -18.44 -16.37 -5.84
C VAL A 107 -17.05 -16.76 -6.32
N ASP A 108 -16.23 -15.79 -6.74
CA ASP A 108 -14.84 -16.04 -7.12
C ASP A 108 -14.13 -16.64 -5.90
N PRO A 109 -13.67 -17.90 -5.95
CA PRO A 109 -13.07 -18.52 -4.78
C PRO A 109 -11.81 -17.79 -4.28
N LEU A 110 -11.15 -17.02 -5.15
CA LEU A 110 -10.02 -16.18 -4.78
C LEU A 110 -10.43 -14.98 -3.91
N SER A 111 -11.69 -14.55 -3.94
CA SER A 111 -12.19 -13.47 -3.08
C SER A 111 -12.30 -13.89 -1.60
N LEU A 112 -12.35 -15.20 -1.33
CA LEU A 112 -12.52 -15.76 0.02
C LEU A 112 -11.20 -16.01 0.75
N LYS A 113 -10.07 -16.01 0.04
CA LYS A 113 -8.73 -16.22 0.62
C LYS A 113 -7.96 -14.91 0.64
N SER A 114 -7.19 -14.70 1.70
CA SER A 114 -6.30 -13.54 1.82
C SER A 114 -4.91 -13.83 1.23
N ALA A 115 -4.16 -12.76 0.97
CA ALA A 115 -2.76 -12.85 0.61
C ALA A 115 -1.96 -13.55 1.71
N GLU A 116 -2.20 -13.22 2.98
CA GLU A 116 -1.51 -13.83 4.12
C GLU A 116 -1.67 -15.36 4.19
N SER A 117 -2.85 -15.90 3.86
CA SER A 117 -3.10 -17.33 3.94
C SER A 117 -2.39 -18.15 2.85
N SER A 118 -1.95 -17.50 1.77
CA SER A 118 -1.50 -18.18 0.55
C SER A 118 -0.10 -17.75 0.10
N MET A 119 0.40 -16.61 0.57
CA MET A 119 1.72 -16.09 0.23
C MET A 119 2.84 -17.03 0.67
N ILE A 120 3.98 -16.91 0.00
CA ILE A 120 5.25 -17.46 0.46
C ILE A 120 5.76 -16.51 1.56
N PRO A 121 5.87 -16.95 2.83
CA PRO A 121 6.37 -16.08 3.90
C PRO A 121 7.80 -15.64 3.61
N LEU A 122 8.16 -14.40 3.96
CA LEU A 122 9.51 -13.87 3.70
C LEU A 122 10.62 -14.76 4.29
N ALA A 123 10.38 -15.37 5.45
CA ALA A 123 11.31 -16.30 6.10
C ALA A 123 11.60 -17.56 5.28
N LYS A 124 10.72 -17.94 4.35
CA LYS A 124 10.88 -19.08 3.43
C LYS A 124 11.27 -18.64 2.02
N ALA A 125 11.23 -17.35 1.74
CA ALA A 125 11.52 -16.82 0.42
C ALA A 125 13.03 -16.62 0.24
N THR A 126 13.52 -17.01 -0.93
CA THR A 126 14.86 -16.62 -1.39
C THR A 126 14.85 -15.15 -1.77
N VAL A 127 15.56 -14.32 -1.01
CA VAL A 127 15.66 -12.86 -1.25
C VAL A 127 17.10 -12.40 -1.20
N LYS A 128 17.38 -11.28 -1.87
CA LYS A 128 18.67 -10.58 -1.78
C LYS A 128 18.47 -9.22 -1.12
N ARG A 129 19.29 -8.92 -0.11
CA ARG A 129 19.30 -7.65 0.61
C ARG A 129 20.51 -6.81 0.24
N GLY A 130 20.37 -5.50 0.31
CA GLY A 130 21.48 -4.58 0.11
C GLY A 130 21.04 -3.12 0.11
N SER A 131 22.00 -2.21 0.22
CA SER A 131 21.76 -0.82 -0.15
C SER A 131 21.50 -0.68 -1.65
N GLU A 132 20.85 0.42 -2.06
CA GLU A 132 20.60 0.70 -3.49
C GLU A 132 21.88 0.59 -4.33
N ALA A 133 22.99 1.17 -3.84
CA ALA A 133 24.28 1.12 -4.51
C ALA A 133 24.80 -0.32 -4.65
N THR A 134 24.67 -1.12 -3.59
CA THR A 134 25.15 -2.52 -3.58
C THR A 134 24.33 -3.41 -4.52
N LEU A 135 23.00 -3.25 -4.49
CA LEU A 135 22.09 -4.00 -5.36
C LEU A 135 22.36 -3.66 -6.83
N LYS A 136 22.51 -2.36 -7.15
CA LYS A 136 22.81 -1.88 -8.51
C LYS A 136 24.19 -2.32 -9.00
N ALA A 137 25.19 -2.38 -8.12
CA ALA A 137 26.54 -2.83 -8.46
C ALA A 137 26.67 -4.37 -8.63
N THR A 138 25.66 -5.15 -8.23
CA THR A 138 25.72 -6.61 -8.35
C THR A 138 25.72 -7.02 -9.83
N THR A 139 26.61 -7.94 -10.21
CA THR A 139 26.68 -8.46 -11.59
C THR A 139 25.46 -9.31 -11.92
N LEU A 140 24.98 -9.19 -13.16
CA LEU A 140 23.84 -9.95 -13.67
C LEU A 140 24.13 -11.47 -13.69
N ARG A 141 25.39 -11.85 -13.94
CA ARG A 141 25.83 -13.26 -13.85
C ARG A 141 25.79 -13.81 -12.44
N ALA A 142 26.22 -13.03 -11.45
CA ALA A 142 26.12 -13.45 -10.05
C ALA A 142 24.65 -13.64 -9.65
N LEU A 143 23.75 -12.76 -10.09
CA LEU A 143 22.31 -12.89 -9.85
C LEU A 143 21.74 -14.16 -10.51
N LEU A 144 22.09 -14.45 -11.77
CA LEU A 144 21.67 -15.68 -12.45
C LEU A 144 22.22 -16.94 -11.78
N THR A 145 23.45 -16.90 -11.29
CA THR A 145 24.08 -18.03 -10.58
C THR A 145 23.37 -18.25 -9.25
N GLU A 146 23.13 -17.19 -8.47
CA GLU A 146 22.39 -17.26 -7.21
C GLU A 146 20.98 -17.82 -7.40
N MET A 147 20.29 -17.41 -8.48
CA MET A 147 18.97 -17.93 -8.86
C MET A 147 19.03 -19.43 -9.21
N ALA A 148 20.03 -19.85 -9.97
CA ALA A 148 20.22 -21.25 -10.35
C ALA A 148 20.55 -22.14 -9.14
N ASP A 149 21.49 -21.72 -8.29
CA ASP A 149 21.92 -22.45 -7.10
C ASP A 149 20.76 -22.66 -6.11
N LYS A 150 19.90 -21.65 -5.98
CA LYS A 150 18.72 -21.70 -5.11
C LYS A 150 17.48 -22.29 -5.81
N ASN A 151 17.61 -22.71 -7.07
CA ASN A 151 16.55 -23.25 -7.91
C ASN A 151 15.28 -22.34 -7.96
N VAL A 152 15.49 -21.03 -8.13
CA VAL A 152 14.41 -20.04 -8.25
C VAL A 152 14.53 -19.26 -9.55
N SER A 153 13.39 -18.95 -10.17
CA SER A 153 13.32 -18.12 -11.38
C SER A 153 13.04 -16.64 -11.11
N ARG A 154 12.68 -16.31 -9.86
CA ARG A 154 12.32 -14.98 -9.37
C ARG A 154 13.10 -14.67 -8.09
N LEU A 155 13.68 -13.48 -8.00
CA LEU A 155 14.50 -13.04 -6.87
C LEU A 155 14.06 -11.65 -6.44
N PRO A 156 13.28 -11.55 -5.35
CA PRO A 156 13.03 -10.27 -4.70
C PRO A 156 14.33 -9.64 -4.20
N LEU A 157 14.53 -8.39 -4.59
CA LEU A 157 15.57 -7.51 -4.11
C LEU A 157 14.93 -6.58 -3.07
N LEU A 158 15.48 -6.57 -1.87
CA LEU A 158 14.99 -5.78 -0.75
C LEU A 158 16.11 -4.88 -0.23
N PHE A 159 15.73 -3.77 0.39
CA PHE A 159 16.65 -3.01 1.22
C PHE A 159 17.01 -3.79 2.50
N GLU A 160 18.03 -3.33 3.21
CA GLU A 160 18.46 -3.93 4.49
C GLU A 160 17.35 -3.96 5.55
N ASP A 161 16.38 -3.03 5.47
CA ASP A 161 15.21 -2.93 6.34
C ASP A 161 13.98 -3.70 5.81
N ASP A 162 14.19 -4.64 4.89
CA ASP A 162 13.16 -5.44 4.22
C ASP A 162 12.13 -4.64 3.40
N ARG A 163 12.37 -3.35 3.14
CA ARG A 163 11.53 -2.60 2.20
C ARG A 163 11.76 -3.06 0.76
N PRO A 164 10.71 -3.02 -0.07
CA PRO A 164 10.78 -3.52 -1.45
C PRO A 164 11.67 -2.63 -2.33
N PHE A 165 12.63 -3.23 -3.04
CA PHE A 165 13.39 -2.55 -4.10
C PHE A 165 12.89 -2.98 -5.49
N ALA A 166 12.92 -4.28 -5.80
CA ALA A 166 12.49 -4.84 -7.08
C ALA A 166 12.24 -6.34 -7.00
N VAL A 167 11.63 -6.93 -8.04
CA VAL A 167 11.59 -8.39 -8.25
C VAL A 167 12.27 -8.71 -9.56
N LEU A 168 13.40 -9.41 -9.50
CA LEU A 168 14.18 -9.76 -10.68
C LEU A 168 13.83 -11.15 -11.20
N HIS A 169 13.57 -11.24 -12.49
CA HIS A 169 13.24 -12.50 -13.16
C HIS A 169 14.43 -12.96 -13.99
N ALA A 170 14.78 -14.24 -13.92
CA ALA A 170 15.93 -14.80 -14.65
C ALA A 170 15.77 -14.57 -16.17
N ASP A 171 14.54 -14.72 -16.68
CA ASP A 171 14.24 -14.49 -18.09
C ASP A 171 14.47 -13.05 -18.53
N ARG A 172 14.30 -12.07 -17.63
CA ARG A 172 14.57 -10.66 -17.96
C ARG A 172 16.05 -10.37 -18.10
N ILE A 173 16.87 -10.99 -17.25
CA ILE A 173 18.32 -10.89 -17.38
C ILE A 173 18.78 -11.56 -18.69
N ARG A 174 18.27 -12.76 -18.98
CA ARG A 174 18.60 -13.48 -20.22
C ARG A 174 18.16 -12.70 -21.47
N GLN A 175 16.98 -12.10 -21.42
CA GLN A 175 16.44 -11.28 -22.50
C GLN A 175 17.29 -10.02 -22.71
N PHE A 176 17.72 -9.35 -21.64
CA PHE A 176 18.64 -8.22 -21.72
C PHE A 176 19.96 -8.62 -22.39
N PHE A 177 20.54 -9.77 -22.02
CA PHE A 177 21.73 -10.30 -22.68
C PHE A 177 21.48 -10.68 -24.14
N ALA A 178 20.31 -11.22 -24.50
CA ALA A 178 19.99 -11.53 -25.88
C ALA A 178 19.86 -10.26 -26.75
N GLU A 179 19.26 -9.19 -26.20
CA GLU A 179 19.01 -7.94 -26.91
C GLU A 179 20.26 -7.04 -26.99
N LYS A 180 21.10 -7.02 -25.94
CA LYS A 180 22.20 -6.05 -25.78
C LYS A 180 23.57 -6.69 -25.64
N GLY A 181 23.67 -8.01 -25.53
CA GLY A 181 24.89 -8.73 -25.16
C GLY A 181 26.06 -8.62 -26.15
N ALA A 182 25.83 -8.14 -27.38
CA ALA A 182 26.89 -7.82 -28.33
C ALA A 182 27.50 -6.42 -28.12
N ALA A 183 26.77 -5.52 -27.45
CA ALA A 183 27.15 -4.13 -27.21
C ALA A 183 27.71 -3.89 -25.79
N ILE A 184 27.69 -4.91 -24.93
CA ILE A 184 28.15 -4.82 -23.54
C ILE A 184 29.06 -6.00 -23.20
N ASP A 185 29.97 -5.79 -22.25
CA ASP A 185 30.68 -6.90 -21.63
C ASP A 185 29.73 -7.65 -20.67
N GLN A 186 29.35 -8.88 -21.04
CA GLN A 186 28.43 -9.69 -20.25
C GLN A 186 29.03 -10.24 -18.95
N ALA A 187 30.36 -10.25 -18.81
CA ALA A 187 31.02 -10.67 -17.58
C ALA A 187 30.89 -9.60 -16.49
N GLU A 188 31.06 -8.35 -16.89
CA GLU A 188 31.06 -7.18 -16.00
C GLU A 188 29.69 -6.48 -15.92
N ALA A 189 28.72 -6.88 -16.76
CA ALA A 189 27.38 -6.28 -16.75
C ALA A 189 26.71 -6.40 -15.38
N THR A 190 26.31 -5.26 -14.83
CA THR A 190 25.64 -5.13 -13.53
C THR A 190 24.15 -4.84 -13.68
N LEU A 191 23.41 -4.89 -12.58
CA LEU A 191 22.04 -4.38 -12.55
C LEU A 191 22.00 -2.90 -12.97
N GLN A 192 22.99 -2.09 -12.59
CA GLN A 192 23.13 -0.71 -13.07
C GLN A 192 23.28 -0.63 -14.60
N THR A 193 24.05 -1.53 -15.21
CA THR A 193 24.19 -1.62 -16.67
C THR A 193 22.84 -1.89 -17.33
N MET A 194 22.03 -2.79 -16.77
CA MET A 194 20.69 -3.07 -17.25
C MET A 194 19.76 -1.86 -17.09
N LEU A 195 19.84 -1.15 -15.96
CA LEU A 195 19.03 0.03 -15.67
C LEU A 195 19.47 1.30 -16.41
N ALA A 196 20.61 1.27 -17.11
CA ALA A 196 20.98 2.34 -18.02
C ALA A 196 20.12 2.32 -19.30
N ASP A 197 19.50 1.19 -19.64
CA ASP A 197 18.53 1.11 -20.72
C ASP A 197 17.15 1.63 -20.24
N PRO A 198 16.56 2.63 -20.94
CA PRO A 198 15.29 3.24 -20.52
C PRO A 198 14.11 2.25 -20.39
N GLU A 199 14.08 1.17 -21.17
CA GLU A 199 13.01 0.16 -21.10
C GLU A 199 13.05 -0.56 -19.75
N TYR A 200 14.25 -0.97 -19.34
CA TYR A 200 14.50 -1.70 -18.10
C TYR A 200 14.47 -0.80 -16.86
N ALA A 201 14.90 0.46 -17.00
CA ALA A 201 14.76 1.48 -15.97
C ALA A 201 13.29 1.71 -15.58
N ARG A 202 12.40 1.79 -16.58
CA ARG A 202 10.95 1.93 -16.36
C ARG A 202 10.32 0.67 -15.75
N TRP A 203 10.89 -0.49 -16.03
CA TRP A 203 10.40 -1.76 -15.53
C TRP A 203 10.69 -1.99 -14.04
N LEU A 204 11.85 -1.56 -13.55
CA LEU A 204 12.24 -1.82 -12.15
C LEU A 204 11.15 -1.45 -11.11
N PRO A 205 10.58 -0.23 -11.10
CA PRO A 205 9.52 0.12 -10.14
C PRO A 205 8.19 -0.59 -10.41
N ALA A 206 8.00 -1.16 -11.60
CA ALA A 206 6.81 -1.90 -12.00
C ALA A 206 7.06 -3.42 -12.06
N SER A 207 8.17 -3.89 -11.49
CA SER A 207 8.54 -5.31 -11.47
C SER A 207 7.65 -6.12 -10.51
N TYR A 208 6.95 -5.45 -9.61
CA TYR A 208 6.03 -6.04 -8.65
C TYR A 208 4.77 -5.18 -8.43
N ALA A 209 3.72 -5.80 -7.92
CA ALA A 209 2.57 -5.13 -7.31
C ALA A 209 2.71 -5.10 -5.79
N LEU A 210 1.98 -4.22 -5.11
CA LEU A 210 1.95 -4.12 -3.64
C LEU A 210 0.56 -4.44 -3.12
N VAL A 211 0.50 -5.26 -2.08
CA VAL A 211 -0.74 -5.67 -1.41
C VAL A 211 -0.51 -5.80 0.10
N GLY A 212 -1.59 -5.68 0.88
CA GLY A 212 -1.56 -5.92 2.32
C GLY A 212 -1.84 -7.40 2.64
N PRO A 213 -1.61 -7.85 3.89
CA PRO A 213 -1.82 -9.25 4.28
C PRO A 213 -3.29 -9.67 4.17
N SER A 214 -4.20 -8.75 4.49
CA SER A 214 -5.66 -8.95 4.43
C SER A 214 -6.25 -8.78 3.03
N THR A 215 -5.46 -8.38 2.02
CA THR A 215 -5.93 -8.23 0.64
C THR A 215 -6.41 -9.58 0.10
N SER A 216 -7.56 -9.64 -0.56
CA SER A 216 -8.05 -10.88 -1.16
C SER A 216 -7.13 -11.36 -2.30
N LEU A 217 -7.09 -12.65 -2.60
CA LEU A 217 -6.31 -13.14 -3.74
C LEU A 217 -6.84 -12.61 -5.08
N SER A 218 -8.14 -12.34 -5.17
CA SER A 218 -8.76 -11.73 -6.36
C SER A 218 -8.25 -10.29 -6.58
N ASP A 219 -8.17 -9.50 -5.51
CA ASP A 219 -7.61 -8.15 -5.56
C ASP A 219 -6.09 -8.19 -5.83
N GLY A 220 -5.37 -9.14 -5.23
CA GLY A 220 -3.96 -9.35 -5.49
C GLY A 220 -3.67 -9.72 -6.94
N TRP A 221 -4.48 -10.60 -7.53
CA TRP A 221 -4.44 -10.90 -8.96
C TRP A 221 -4.69 -9.65 -9.80
N THR A 222 -5.70 -8.86 -9.45
CA THR A 222 -6.04 -7.61 -10.14
C THR A 222 -4.89 -6.60 -10.07
N ALA A 223 -4.22 -6.49 -8.93
CA ALA A 223 -3.05 -5.63 -8.76
C ALA A 223 -1.89 -6.06 -9.70
N ILE A 224 -1.62 -7.37 -9.77
CA ILE A 224 -0.63 -7.94 -10.70
C ILE A 224 -1.00 -7.65 -12.15
N GLN A 225 -2.26 -7.91 -12.56
CA GLN A 225 -2.71 -7.65 -13.93
C GLN A 225 -2.65 -6.17 -14.29
N THR A 226 -3.00 -5.28 -13.35
CA THR A 226 -2.93 -3.83 -13.56
C THR A 226 -1.49 -3.39 -13.82
N GLN A 227 -0.52 -3.89 -13.05
CA GLN A 227 0.90 -3.61 -13.31
C GLN A 227 1.38 -4.24 -14.61
N LYS A 228 0.91 -5.45 -14.94
CA LYS A 228 1.19 -6.13 -16.20
C LYS A 228 0.73 -5.30 -17.40
N MET A 229 -0.48 -4.74 -17.36
CA MET A 229 -1.04 -3.90 -18.43
C MET A 229 -0.24 -2.61 -18.63
N ARG A 230 0.26 -2.00 -17.55
CA ARG A 230 1.08 -0.77 -17.64
C ARG A 230 2.40 -0.98 -18.37
N MET A 231 2.99 -2.17 -18.25
CA MET A 231 4.32 -2.48 -18.76
C MET A 231 4.32 -3.37 -20.02
N GLY A 232 3.16 -3.83 -20.47
CA GLY A 232 3.01 -4.67 -21.65
C GLY A 232 3.91 -5.92 -21.59
N ARG A 233 4.88 -6.02 -22.51
CA ARG A 233 5.83 -7.14 -22.59
C ARG A 233 6.68 -7.31 -21.32
N LEU A 234 6.92 -6.23 -20.58
CA LEU A 234 7.67 -6.21 -19.32
C LEU A 234 6.78 -6.39 -18.08
N GLY A 235 5.55 -6.85 -18.27
CA GLY A 235 4.57 -6.96 -17.19
C GLY A 235 5.03 -7.75 -15.97
N CYS A 236 4.67 -7.21 -14.80
CA CYS A 236 4.72 -7.81 -13.48
C CYS A 236 3.98 -9.16 -13.43
N ARG A 237 4.53 -10.13 -12.68
CA ARG A 237 3.85 -11.40 -12.36
C ARG A 237 3.70 -11.66 -10.86
N ASP A 238 4.16 -10.73 -10.04
CA ASP A 238 4.37 -10.97 -8.63
C ASP A 238 3.91 -9.78 -7.79
N ALA A 239 3.36 -10.04 -6.62
CA ALA A 239 3.03 -9.04 -5.63
C ALA A 239 3.88 -9.24 -4.38
N LEU A 240 4.46 -8.16 -3.88
CA LEU A 240 5.07 -8.11 -2.56
C LEU A 240 3.98 -7.77 -1.55
N VAL A 241 3.88 -8.59 -0.51
CA VAL A 241 2.97 -8.36 0.61
C VAL A 241 3.73 -7.57 1.65
N THR A 242 3.32 -6.33 1.92
CA THR A 242 3.89 -5.49 2.99
C THR A 242 2.87 -5.32 4.11
N LYS A 243 3.31 -4.88 5.30
CA LYS A 243 2.44 -4.77 6.49
C LYS A 243 1.13 -4.02 6.25
N ASN A 244 1.14 -3.01 5.38
CA ASN A 244 -0.02 -2.16 5.07
C ASN A 244 -0.32 -2.05 3.56
N GLY A 245 0.39 -2.81 2.71
CA GLY A 245 0.27 -2.73 1.25
C GLY A 245 0.94 -1.53 0.58
N LYS A 246 1.85 -0.84 1.27
CA LYS A 246 2.65 0.29 0.73
C LYS A 246 4.14 -0.04 0.63
N ALA A 247 4.85 0.76 -0.15
CA ALA A 247 6.28 0.57 -0.47
C ALA A 247 7.24 1.03 0.64
N ASP A 248 6.76 1.82 1.60
CA ASP A 248 7.51 2.35 2.73
C ASP A 248 7.60 1.37 3.91
N GLU A 249 6.91 0.24 3.83
CA GLU A 249 6.88 -0.79 4.85
C GLU A 249 7.67 -2.04 4.47
N ALA A 250 8.11 -2.77 5.50
CA ALA A 250 8.78 -4.06 5.33
C ALA A 250 7.86 -5.08 4.65
N VAL A 251 8.45 -5.84 3.73
CA VAL A 251 7.82 -7.01 3.10
C VAL A 251 7.66 -8.11 4.15
N VAL A 252 6.50 -8.74 4.18
CA VAL A 252 6.18 -9.88 5.05
C VAL A 252 6.03 -11.19 4.27
N GLY A 253 5.78 -11.10 2.97
CA GLY A 253 5.71 -12.26 2.10
C GLY A 253 5.58 -11.92 0.62
N PHE A 254 5.48 -12.97 -0.18
CA PHE A 254 5.51 -12.88 -1.63
C PHE A 254 4.37 -13.70 -2.25
N LEU A 255 3.63 -13.08 -3.15
CA LEU A 255 2.50 -13.69 -3.83
C LEU A 255 2.77 -13.72 -5.34
N THR A 256 2.97 -14.91 -5.88
CA THR A 256 3.24 -15.10 -7.31
C THR A 256 1.97 -15.45 -8.07
N ASP A 257 1.96 -15.20 -9.38
CA ASP A 257 0.92 -15.70 -10.28
C ASP A 257 0.72 -17.22 -10.19
N GLU A 258 1.81 -17.98 -10.01
CA GLU A 258 1.76 -19.44 -9.79
C GLU A 258 1.02 -19.82 -8.51
N VAL A 259 1.25 -19.10 -7.41
CA VAL A 259 0.53 -19.31 -6.14
C VAL A 259 -0.96 -19.07 -6.35
N ILE A 260 -1.33 -17.93 -6.94
CA ILE A 260 -2.73 -17.58 -7.19
C ILE A 260 -3.40 -18.60 -8.12
N ASN A 261 -2.71 -19.03 -9.17
CA ASN A 261 -3.25 -20.02 -10.11
C ASN A 261 -3.46 -21.38 -9.44
N ARG A 262 -2.55 -21.81 -8.56
CA ARG A 262 -2.71 -23.05 -7.79
C ARG A 262 -3.94 -22.98 -6.87
N GLU A 263 -4.12 -21.85 -6.19
CA GLU A 263 -5.30 -21.64 -5.33
C GLU A 263 -6.60 -21.67 -6.14
N ARG A 264 -6.59 -21.06 -7.33
CA ARG A 264 -7.73 -21.07 -8.26
C ARG A 264 -8.11 -22.49 -8.68
N LEU A 265 -7.12 -23.31 -9.05
CA LEU A 265 -7.34 -24.70 -9.46
C LEU A 265 -7.88 -25.57 -8.32
N THR A 266 -7.36 -25.38 -7.11
CA THR A 266 -7.78 -26.12 -5.90
C THR A 266 -9.24 -25.81 -5.55
N ALA A 267 -9.70 -24.59 -5.80
CA ALA A 267 -11.06 -24.19 -5.49
C ALA A 267 -12.12 -24.63 -6.52
N THR A 268 -11.69 -25.10 -7.69
CA THR A 268 -12.57 -25.66 -8.73
C THR A 268 -12.75 -27.18 -8.67
N GLN A 269 -12.06 -27.87 -7.76
CA GLN A 269 -12.19 -29.30 -7.48
C GLN A 269 -13.11 -29.54 -6.27
#